data_AF-A0A9P7C0Z8-F1
#
_entry.id   AF-A0A9P7C0Z8-F1
#
_cell.length_a   1.000
_cell.length_b   1.000
_cell.length_c   1.000
_cell.angle_alpha   90.00
_cell.angle_beta   90.00
_cell.angle_gamma   90.00
#
_symmetry.space_group_name_H-M   'P 1'
#
loop_
_entity.id
_entity.type
_entity.pdbx_description
1 polymer ?
#
loop_
_entity_poly.entity_id
_entity_poly.type
_entity_poly.pdbx_seq_one_letter_code
_entity_poly.pdbx_strand_id
1 'polypeptide(L)' 'MQGGYVLRTGRRGLLDLLARWQEAGVNHAALGIQFSARPAAEVIQELAEEVLPHFPAHEGPPPAPARW' A
#
# COMPACT_ATOMS: atom_id res chain seq x y z
N MET A 1 15.30 -5.42 -19.89
CA MET A 1 15.68 -4.62 -18.71
C MET A 1 14.48 -4.60 -17.77
N GLN A 2 14.44 -5.40 -16.70
CA GLN A 2 13.39 -5.28 -15.69
C GLN A 2 13.77 -4.16 -14.71
N GLY A 3 13.47 -2.92 -15.06
CA GLY A 3 13.93 -1.70 -14.35
C GLY A 3 13.11 -1.31 -13.11
N GLY A 4 12.57 -2.29 -12.38
CA GLY A 4 11.83 -2.03 -11.15
C GLY A 4 12.71 -2.25 -9.91
N TYR A 5 12.62 -1.35 -8.93
CA TYR A 5 13.22 -1.57 -7.61
C TYR A 5 12.21 -2.26 -6.70
N VAL A 6 12.66 -3.27 -5.96
CA VAL A 6 11.87 -3.90 -4.89
C VAL A 6 12.22 -3.22 -3.57
N LEU A 7 11.23 -2.63 -2.92
CA LEU A 7 11.38 -2.11 -1.56
C LEU A 7 11.41 -3.29 -0.57
N ARG A 8 12.48 -3.40 0.22
CA ARG A 8 12.56 -4.33 1.35
C ARG A 8 12.61 -3.55 2.65
N THR A 9 11.50 -3.54 3.39
CA THR A 9 11.37 -2.84 4.66
C THR A 9 10.38 -3.57 5.58
N GLY A 10 10.33 -3.18 6.86
CA GLY A 10 9.25 -3.56 7.77
C GLY A 10 8.18 -2.47 7.86
N ARG A 11 7.06 -2.72 8.56
CA ARG A 11 5.93 -1.78 8.66
C ARG A 11 6.30 -0.35 9.05
N ARG A 12 7.23 -0.13 10.00
CA ARG A 12 7.64 1.22 10.42
C ARG A 12 8.30 2.00 9.29
N GLY A 13 9.21 1.37 8.56
CA GLY A 13 9.84 2.02 7.41
C GLY A 13 8.89 2.20 6.23
N LEU A 14 7.87 1.34 6.10
CA LEU A 14 6.78 1.56 5.14
C LEU A 14 5.93 2.78 5.54
N LEU A 15 5.57 2.91 6.82
CA LEU A 15 4.85 4.09 7.35
C LEU A 15 5.62 5.38 7.07
N ASP A 16 6.92 5.41 7.39
CA ASP A 16 7.77 6.59 7.16
C ASP A 16 7.90 6.96 5.66
N LEU A 17 7.90 5.95 4.78
CA LEU A 17 7.91 6.18 3.34
C LEU A 17 6.58 6.75 2.85
N LEU A 18 5.47 6.14 3.25
CA LEU A 18 4.13 6.56 2.84
C LEU A 18 3.78 7.95 3.39
N ALA A 19 4.20 8.28 4.61
CA ALA A 19 4.06 9.61 5.18
C ALA A 19 4.79 10.68 4.34
N ARG A 20 6.04 10.41 3.94
CA ARG A 20 6.80 11.31 3.04
C ARG A 20 6.17 11.45 1.66
N TRP A 21 5.60 10.37 1.13
CA TRP A 21 4.86 10.42 -0.13
C TRP A 21 3.61 11.29 0.00
N GLN A 22 2.86 11.15 1.10
CA GLN A 22 1.70 11.99 1.38
C GLN A 22 2.10 13.48 1.50
N GLU A 23 3.18 13.80 2.22
CA GLU A 23 3.73 15.17 2.30
C GLU A 23 4.14 15.73 0.94
N ALA A 24 4.62 14.87 0.04
CA ALA A 24 4.95 15.22 -1.33
C ALA A 24 3.74 15.30 -2.28
N GLY A 25 2.52 15.08 -1.79
CA GLY A 25 1.27 15.19 -2.57
C GLY A 25 0.87 13.91 -3.31
N VAL A 26 1.42 12.75 -2.96
CA VAL A 26 0.96 11.46 -3.51
C VAL A 26 -0.37 11.08 -2.86
N ASN A 27 -1.41 10.94 -3.69
CA ASN A 27 -2.78 10.65 -3.23
C ASN A 27 -3.08 9.16 -3.14
N HIS A 28 -2.39 8.33 -3.91
CA HIS A 28 -2.65 6.89 -3.99
C HIS A 28 -1.37 6.10 -4.25
N ALA A 29 -1.19 5.00 -3.53
CA ALA A 29 -0.07 4.09 -3.67
C ALA A 29 -0.58 2.65 -3.80
N ALA A 30 -0.08 1.94 -4.81
CA ALA A 30 -0.33 0.51 -4.98
C ALA A 30 0.84 -0.30 -4.42
N LEU A 31 0.55 -1.27 -3.54
CA LEU A 31 1.56 -2.13 -2.93
C LEU A 31 1.59 -3.49 -3.62
N GLY A 32 2.67 -3.79 -4.35
CA GLY A 32 2.92 -5.12 -4.89
C GLY A 32 3.63 -6.02 -3.89
N ILE A 33 2.98 -7.11 -3.45
CA ILE A 33 3.52 -8.03 -2.44
C ILE A 33 4.03 -9.36 -3.02
N GLN A 34 4.01 -9.52 -4.35
CA GLN A 34 4.39 -10.78 -5.03
C GLN A 34 5.85 -11.20 -4.82
N PHE A 35 6.72 -10.29 -4.37
CA PHE A 35 8.13 -10.55 -4.07
C PHE A 35 8.42 -10.73 -2.58
N SER A 36 7.38 -10.77 -1.73
CA SER A 36 7.53 -11.04 -0.31
C SER A 36 8.01 -12.48 -0.08
N ALA A 37 8.93 -12.66 0.87
CA ALA A 37 9.31 -13.99 1.37
C ALA A 37 8.29 -14.59 2.35
N ARG A 38 7.37 -13.76 2.86
CA ARG A 38 6.29 -14.17 3.77
C ARG A 38 5.02 -14.54 3.00
N PRO A 39 4.17 -15.44 3.53
CA PRO A 39 2.87 -15.73 2.95
C PRO A 39 2.04 -14.45 2.74
N ALA A 40 1.40 -14.34 1.57
CA ALA A 40 0.67 -13.13 1.19
C ALA A 40 -0.44 -12.77 2.21
N ALA A 41 -1.14 -13.76 2.75
CA ALA A 41 -2.19 -13.54 3.75
C ALA A 41 -1.66 -12.86 5.02
N GLU A 42 -0.48 -13.26 5.50
CA GLU A 42 0.14 -12.64 6.68
C GLU A 42 0.58 -11.21 6.42
N VAL A 43 1.09 -10.93 5.21
CA VAL A 43 1.45 -9.56 4.80
C VAL A 43 0.22 -8.68 4.74
N ILE A 44 -0.87 -9.18 4.12
CA ILE A 44 -2.14 -8.46 4.03
C ILE A 44 -2.70 -8.18 5.44
N GLN A 45 -2.64 -9.15 6.35
CA GLN A 45 -3.10 -8.97 7.72
C GLN A 45 -2.30 -7.86 8.44
N GLU A 46 -0.97 -7.88 8.36
CA GLU A 46 -0.14 -6.83 8.97
C GLU A 46 -0.41 -5.46 8.35
N LEU A 47 -0.60 -5.37 7.02
CA LEU A 47 -0.96 -4.11 6.38
C LEU A 47 -2.32 -3.59 6.89
N ALA A 48 -3.30 -4.48 7.05
CA ALA A 48 -4.63 -4.11 7.52
C ALA A 48 -4.64 -3.63 8.97
N GLU A 49 -3.89 -4.28 9.85
CA GLU A 49 -3.87 -3.98 11.29
C GLU A 49 -2.93 -2.81 11.63
N GLU A 50 -1.78 -2.72 10.96
CA GLU A 50 -0.68 -1.86 11.42
C GLU A 50 -0.36 -0.70 10.46
N VAL A 51 -0.87 -0.71 9.23
CA VAL A 51 -0.59 0.33 8.23
C VAL A 51 -1.83 1.11 7.84
N LEU A 52 -2.92 0.42 7.48
CA LEU A 52 -4.17 1.06 7.05
C LEU A 52 -4.75 2.08 8.06
N PRO A 53 -4.67 1.88 9.40
CA PRO A 53 -5.19 2.87 10.35
C PRO A 53 -4.54 4.26 10.25
N HIS A 54 -3.34 4.35 9.67
CA HIS A 54 -2.62 5.62 9.46
C HIS A 54 -3.02 6.34 8.16
N PHE A 55 -3.70 5.64 7.24
CA PHE A 55 -4.13 6.16 5.92
C PHE A 55 -5.60 5.78 5.67
N PRO A 56 -6.55 6.43 6.39
CA PRO A 56 -7.95 6.05 6.35
C PRO A 56 -8.56 6.25 4.96
N ALA A 57 -9.50 5.38 4.60
CA ALA A 57 -10.23 5.51 3.35
C ALA A 57 -11.07 6.80 3.35
N HIS A 58 -11.02 7.54 2.25
CA HIS A 58 -11.94 8.65 2.00
C HIS A 58 -13.24 8.12 1.41
N GLU A 59 -14.36 8.72 1.79
CA GLU A 59 -15.65 8.42 1.16
C GLU A 59 -15.58 8.86 -0.31
N GLY A 60 -15.64 7.88 -1.20
CA GLY A 60 -15.60 8.10 -2.64
C GLY A 60 -17.00 8.21 -3.24
N PRO A 61 -17.13 8.72 -4.47
CA PRO A 61 -18.36 8.57 -5.22
C PRO A 61 -18.71 7.08 -5.38
N PRO A 62 -20.00 6.73 -5.50
CA PRO A 62 -20.41 5.35 -5.71
C PRO A 62 -19.68 4.76 -6.93
N PRO A 63 -19.28 3.48 -6.88
CA PRO A 63 -18.56 2.86 -7.97
C PRO A 63 -19.36 2.96 -9.27
N ALA A 64 -18.67 3.26 -10.37
CA ALA A 64 -19.31 3.22 -11.68
C ALA A 64 -19.81 1.79 -11.96
N PRO A 65 -20.98 1.63 -12.59
CA PRO A 65 -21.47 0.30 -12.96
C PRO A 65 -20.43 -0.38 -13.85
N ALA A 66 -19.95 -1.54 -13.40
CA ALA A 66 -18.98 -2.30 -14.16
C ALA A 66 -19.63 -2.75 -15.49
N ARG A 67 -19.08 -2.25 -16.60
CA ARG A 67 -19.43 -2.72 -17.95
C ARG A 67 -18.49 -3.88 -18.27
N TRP A 68 -18.91 -5.09 -17.91
CA TRP A 68 -18.31 -6.32 -18.38
C TRP A 68 -18.92 -6.72 -19.72
#